data_AF-A0A3N5F9W3-F1
#
_entry.id   AF-A0A3N5F9W3-F1
#
_cell.length_a   1.000
_cell.length_b   1.000
_cell.length_c   1.000
_cell.angle_alpha   90.00
_cell.angle_beta   90.00
_cell.angle_gamma   90.00
#
_symmetry.space_group_name_H-M   'P 1'
#
loop_
_entity.id
_entity.type
_entity.pdbx_description
1 polymer ?
#
loop_
_entity_poly.entity_id
_entity_poly.type
_entity_poly.pdbx_seq_one_letter_code
_entity_poly.pdbx_strand_id
1 'polypeptide(L)'
;MKLEELRARLSALDRQLLALIAERQTLSGQVAEAKRLEGRETRDFRREREVLMRARTTAESLGISPALAESVLRLLIRGSLTTQERIRVAAGAPGSGQTALVIGGRGKMGRWFSEFLASQGYDVTVADPAGGIEGLGYAPEWRDASLDCDLIVVATPMKAANDILQELAQRKPRGVIFDLGSLKTPLREGIRALQEAGCRVTSIHPMFGPDTELLSGRHVIFINLGDQQAVDAAQTLFASTMAERVV
;
A
#
# COMPACT_ATOMS: atom_id res chain seq x y z
N MET A 1 -27.77 0.62 -39.48
CA MET A 1 -28.49 1.06 -38.27
C MET A 1 -28.52 2.57 -38.24
N LYS A 2 -29.65 3.16 -37.86
CA LYS A 2 -29.76 4.61 -37.60
C LYS A 2 -29.13 4.93 -36.23
N LEU A 3 -28.76 6.20 -36.01
CA LEU A 3 -28.09 6.65 -34.77
C LEU A 3 -28.86 6.25 -33.50
N GLU A 4 -30.18 6.41 -33.49
CA GLU A 4 -31.01 6.06 -32.33
C GLU A 4 -31.03 4.56 -32.03
N GLU A 5 -30.99 3.72 -33.06
CA GLU A 5 -30.89 2.26 -32.89
C GLU A 5 -29.54 1.86 -32.28
N LEU A 6 -28.46 2.55 -32.66
CA LEU A 6 -27.13 2.32 -32.08
C LEU A 6 -27.08 2.72 -30.61
N ARG A 7 -27.67 3.87 -30.26
CA ARG A 7 -27.78 4.34 -28.87
C ARG A 7 -28.58 3.37 -28.01
N ALA A 8 -29.74 2.93 -28.48
CA ALA A 8 -30.56 1.95 -27.77
C ALA A 8 -29.82 0.63 -27.54
N ARG A 9 -29.04 0.17 -28.53
CA ARG A 9 -28.21 -1.03 -28.40
C ARG A 9 -27.07 -0.85 -27.41
N LEU A 10 -26.41 0.31 -27.38
CA LEU A 10 -25.39 0.63 -26.37
C LEU A 10 -25.99 0.63 -24.95
N SER A 11 -27.12 1.29 -24.74
CA SER A 11 -27.78 1.29 -23.42
C SER A 11 -28.21 -0.11 -22.95
N ALA A 12 -28.60 -0.99 -23.89
CA ALA A 12 -28.88 -2.38 -23.56
C ALA A 12 -27.61 -3.15 -23.17
N LEU A 13 -26.50 -2.92 -23.87
CA LEU A 13 -25.19 -3.49 -23.55
C LEU A 13 -24.69 -3.01 -22.17
N ASP A 14 -24.82 -1.73 -21.86
CA ASP A 14 -24.41 -1.16 -20.58
C ASP A 14 -25.14 -1.81 -19.40
N ARG A 15 -26.44 -2.08 -19.55
CA ARG A 15 -27.22 -2.82 -18.55
C ARG A 15 -26.71 -4.24 -18.36
N GLN A 16 -26.33 -4.93 -19.44
CA GLN A 16 -25.75 -6.28 -19.35
C GLN A 16 -24.38 -6.26 -18.66
N LEU A 17 -23.54 -5.26 -18.97
CA LEU A 17 -22.25 -5.08 -18.31
C LEU A 17 -22.42 -4.89 -16.80
N LEU A 18 -23.36 -4.03 -16.38
CA LEU A 18 -23.64 -3.80 -14.96
C LEU A 18 -24.16 -5.07 -14.26
N ALA A 19 -25.00 -5.87 -14.92
CA ALA A 19 -25.47 -7.15 -14.38
C ALA A 19 -24.32 -8.16 -14.19
N LEU A 20 -23.43 -8.29 -15.19
CA LEU A 20 -22.23 -9.14 -15.10
C LEU A 20 -21.27 -8.68 -14.01
N ILE A 21 -21.14 -7.36 -13.83
CA ILE A 21 -20.35 -6.79 -12.72
C ILE A 21 -20.95 -7.21 -11.37
N ALA A 22 -22.26 -7.10 -11.18
CA ALA A 22 -22.93 -7.50 -9.94
C ALA A 22 -22.78 -9.01 -9.64
N GLU A 23 -22.91 -9.85 -10.67
CA GLU A 23 -22.67 -11.29 -10.56
C GLU A 23 -21.21 -11.59 -10.16
N ARG A 24 -20.24 -10.94 -10.82
CA ARG A 24 -18.81 -11.07 -10.47
C ARG A 24 -18.54 -10.66 -9.02
N GLN A 25 -19.20 -9.62 -8.52
CA GLN A 25 -19.06 -9.20 -7.13
C GLN A 25 -19.57 -10.27 -6.16
N THR A 26 -20.72 -10.88 -6.48
CA THR A 26 -21.29 -12.00 -5.69
C THR A 26 -20.33 -13.19 -5.64
N LEU A 27 -19.79 -13.60 -6.79
CA LEU A 27 -18.81 -14.70 -6.88
C LEU A 27 -17.51 -14.37 -6.13
N SER A 28 -17.02 -13.13 -6.23
CA SER A 28 -15.84 -12.68 -5.48
C SER A 28 -16.06 -12.79 -3.97
N GLY A 29 -17.27 -12.47 -3.49
CA GLY A 29 -17.67 -12.67 -2.09
C GLY A 29 -17.67 -14.14 -1.66
N GLN A 30 -18.23 -15.03 -2.49
CA GLN A 30 -18.23 -16.48 -2.22
C GLN A 30 -16.82 -17.07 -2.20
N VAL A 31 -15.93 -16.62 -3.09
CA VAL A 31 -14.51 -17.03 -3.08
C VAL A 31 -13.80 -16.56 -1.81
N ALA A 32 -14.07 -15.33 -1.37
CA ALA A 32 -13.51 -14.83 -0.11
C ALA A 32 -14.00 -15.65 1.09
N GLU A 33 -15.29 -16.02 1.12
CA GLU A 33 -15.87 -16.86 2.15
C GLU A 33 -15.26 -18.28 2.17
N ALA A 34 -15.10 -18.90 1.00
CA ALA A 34 -14.46 -20.20 0.88
C ALA A 34 -13.00 -20.18 1.36
N LYS A 35 -12.23 -19.15 0.99
CA LYS A 35 -10.84 -18.96 1.44
C LYS A 35 -10.74 -18.76 2.96
N ARG A 36 -11.75 -18.11 3.55
CA ARG A 36 -11.84 -17.91 5.00
C ARG A 36 -11.98 -19.23 5.76
N LEU A 37 -12.81 -20.15 5.26
CA LEU A 37 -12.96 -21.49 5.86
C LEU A 37 -11.65 -22.30 5.84
N GLU A 38 -10.76 -22.00 4.89
CA GLU A 38 -9.42 -22.61 4.78
C GLU A 38 -8.33 -21.88 5.57
N GLY A 39 -8.65 -20.80 6.30
CA GLY A 39 -7.67 -19.99 7.04
C GLY A 39 -6.70 -19.22 6.15
N ARG A 40 -7.07 -18.97 4.88
CA ARG A 40 -6.21 -18.27 3.90
C ARG A 40 -6.56 -16.79 3.85
N GLU A 41 -5.53 -15.97 3.63
CA GLU A 41 -5.68 -14.53 3.50
C GLU A 41 -6.71 -14.18 2.41
N THR A 42 -7.53 -13.18 2.73
CA THR A 42 -8.68 -12.79 1.92
C THR A 42 -8.25 -11.95 0.70
N ARG A 43 -6.99 -11.46 0.65
CA ARG A 43 -6.40 -10.84 -0.55
C ARG A 43 -5.28 -11.73 -1.10
N ASP A 44 -5.40 -12.10 -2.38
CA ASP A 44 -4.49 -13.03 -3.05
C ASP A 44 -3.89 -12.35 -4.28
N PHE A 45 -2.74 -11.71 -4.06
CA PHE A 45 -2.07 -10.91 -5.08
C PHE A 45 -1.65 -11.76 -6.30
N ARG A 46 -1.31 -13.03 -6.10
CA ARG A 46 -0.98 -13.95 -7.21
C ARG A 46 -2.21 -14.17 -8.09
N ARG A 47 -3.38 -14.39 -7.49
CA ARG A 47 -4.64 -14.53 -8.22
C ARG A 47 -5.06 -13.23 -8.92
N GLU A 48 -4.88 -12.08 -8.27
CA GLU A 48 -5.14 -10.77 -8.90
C GLU A 48 -4.29 -10.60 -10.17
N ARG A 49 -3.00 -10.96 -10.13
CA ARG A 49 -2.12 -10.95 -11.32
C ARG A 49 -2.62 -11.85 -12.44
N GLU A 50 -3.00 -13.09 -12.13
CA GLU A 50 -3.53 -14.03 -13.11
C GLU A 50 -4.80 -13.49 -13.78
N VAL A 51 -5.67 -12.81 -13.02
CA VAL A 51 -6.88 -12.17 -13.55
C VAL A 51 -6.50 -11.06 -14.53
N LEU A 52 -5.55 -10.19 -14.18
CA LEU A 52 -5.15 -9.07 -15.03
C LEU A 52 -4.37 -9.50 -16.28
N MET A 53 -3.47 -10.48 -16.16
CA MET A 53 -2.77 -11.04 -17.32
C MET A 53 -3.74 -11.69 -18.29
N ARG A 54 -4.71 -12.48 -17.79
CA ARG A 54 -5.77 -13.03 -18.63
C ARG A 54 -6.61 -11.94 -19.27
N ALA A 55 -6.91 -10.85 -18.56
CA ALA A 55 -7.65 -9.73 -19.12
C ALA A 55 -6.91 -9.09 -20.30
N ARG A 56 -5.58 -8.90 -20.19
CA ARG A 56 -4.75 -8.39 -21.29
C ARG A 56 -4.74 -9.33 -22.50
N THR A 57 -4.48 -10.62 -22.29
CA THR A 57 -4.48 -11.60 -23.39
C THR A 57 -5.85 -11.72 -24.06
N THR A 58 -6.93 -11.69 -23.26
CA THR A 58 -8.29 -11.70 -23.79
C THR A 58 -8.60 -10.43 -24.58
N ALA A 59 -8.16 -9.27 -24.09
CA ALA A 59 -8.31 -8.00 -24.79
C ALA A 59 -7.65 -8.00 -26.16
N GLU A 60 -6.42 -8.53 -26.25
CA GLU A 60 -5.71 -8.70 -27.52
C GLU A 60 -6.52 -9.57 -28.50
N SER A 61 -7.06 -10.70 -28.03
CA SER A 61 -7.88 -11.60 -28.87
C SER A 61 -9.20 -10.97 -29.34
N LEU A 62 -9.72 -9.98 -28.61
CA LEU A 62 -10.95 -9.26 -28.91
C LEU A 62 -10.71 -7.95 -29.68
N GLY A 63 -9.45 -7.60 -29.97
CA GLY A 63 -9.09 -6.37 -30.66
C GLY A 63 -9.34 -5.09 -29.85
N ILE A 64 -9.38 -5.19 -28.51
CA ILE A 64 -9.52 -4.03 -27.61
C ILE A 64 -8.20 -3.74 -26.89
N SER A 65 -8.03 -2.51 -26.41
CA SER A 65 -6.81 -2.10 -25.70
C SER A 65 -6.57 -2.97 -24.46
N PRO A 66 -5.40 -3.63 -24.34
CA PRO A 66 -5.05 -4.40 -23.15
C PRO A 66 -5.04 -3.53 -21.89
N ALA A 67 -4.60 -2.27 -22.01
CA ALA A 67 -4.59 -1.33 -20.91
C ALA A 67 -6.00 -0.98 -20.42
N LEU A 68 -6.98 -0.85 -21.33
CA LEU A 68 -8.37 -0.59 -20.98
C LEU A 68 -8.98 -1.78 -20.22
N ALA A 69 -8.82 -2.99 -20.73
CA ALA A 69 -9.36 -4.19 -20.09
C ALA A 69 -8.74 -4.42 -18.69
N GLU A 70 -7.43 -4.19 -18.58
CA GLU A 70 -6.73 -4.22 -17.32
C GLU A 70 -7.30 -3.18 -16.33
N SER A 71 -7.53 -1.94 -16.79
CA SER A 71 -8.07 -0.85 -15.95
C SER A 71 -9.47 -1.17 -15.42
N VAL A 72 -10.36 -1.70 -16.27
CA VAL A 72 -11.70 -2.13 -15.86
C VAL A 72 -11.62 -3.23 -14.81
N LEU A 73 -10.83 -4.28 -15.05
CA LEU A 73 -10.71 -5.41 -14.13
C LEU A 73 -10.07 -4.99 -12.80
N ARG A 74 -9.12 -4.06 -12.81
CA ARG A 74 -8.56 -3.43 -11.59
C ARG A 74 -9.65 -2.73 -10.77
N LEU A 75 -10.47 -1.89 -11.40
CA LEU A 75 -11.59 -1.21 -10.72
C LEU A 75 -12.56 -2.21 -10.09
N LEU A 76 -12.85 -3.31 -10.78
CA LEU A 76 -13.74 -4.36 -10.26
C LEU A 76 -13.12 -5.14 -9.10
N ILE A 77 -11.81 -5.38 -9.11
CA ILE A 77 -11.09 -5.96 -7.97
C ILE A 77 -11.15 -4.99 -6.78
N ARG A 78 -10.82 -3.71 -6.99
CA ARG A 78 -10.87 -2.69 -5.92
C ARG A 78 -12.28 -2.54 -5.33
N GLY A 79 -13.31 -2.45 -6.17
CA GLY A 79 -14.70 -2.37 -5.73
C GLY A 79 -15.19 -3.60 -4.96
N SER A 80 -14.57 -4.77 -5.23
CA SER A 80 -14.85 -5.98 -4.45
C SER A 80 -14.24 -5.94 -3.06
N LEU A 81 -13.09 -5.25 -2.90
CA LEU A 81 -12.43 -5.06 -1.62
C LEU A 81 -13.14 -4.01 -0.76
N THR A 82 -13.65 -2.91 -1.34
CA THR A 82 -14.38 -1.88 -0.58
C THR A 82 -15.72 -2.37 -0.02
N THR A 83 -16.36 -3.33 -0.70
CA THR A 83 -17.56 -4.02 -0.17
C THR A 83 -17.20 -5.02 0.93
N GLN A 84 -15.98 -5.58 0.89
CA GLN A 84 -15.44 -6.52 1.89
C GLN A 84 -14.82 -5.82 3.12
N GLU A 85 -14.31 -4.59 2.97
CA GLU A 85 -13.68 -3.81 4.04
C GLU A 85 -14.66 -3.47 5.17
N ARG A 86 -15.96 -3.35 4.89
CA ARG A 86 -16.99 -3.20 5.94
C ARG A 86 -17.17 -4.44 6.83
N ILE A 87 -16.70 -5.61 6.40
CA ILE A 87 -16.77 -6.88 7.18
C ILE A 87 -15.39 -7.26 7.76
N ARG A 88 -14.28 -6.81 7.15
CA ARG A 88 -12.91 -7.24 7.48
C ARG A 88 -12.24 -6.61 8.68
N VAL A 89 -12.74 -5.51 9.26
CA VAL A 89 -12.05 -4.81 10.37
C VAL A 89 -11.77 -5.72 11.59
N ALA A 90 -12.31 -6.95 11.64
CA ALA A 90 -12.22 -7.82 12.80
C ALA A 90 -11.15 -8.95 12.80
N ALA A 91 -10.47 -9.35 11.70
CA ALA A 91 -9.56 -10.52 11.81
C ALA A 91 -8.49 -10.70 10.71
N GLY A 92 -7.22 -10.40 11.02
CA GLY A 92 -6.09 -11.23 10.54
C GLY A 92 -5.14 -10.67 9.47
N ALA A 93 -4.92 -9.37 9.39
CA ALA A 93 -3.83 -8.82 8.57
C ALA A 93 -2.47 -8.87 9.33
N PRO A 94 -1.30 -8.88 8.66
CA PRO A 94 0.02 -8.97 9.33
C PRO A 94 0.28 -7.82 10.31
N GLY A 95 -0.29 -6.65 10.03
CA GLY A 95 -0.27 -5.47 10.89
C GLY A 95 -1.45 -5.38 11.87
N SER A 96 -2.34 -6.37 11.91
CA SER A 96 -3.55 -6.36 12.76
C SER A 96 -3.16 -6.19 14.23
N GLY A 97 -3.47 -5.02 14.79
CA GLY A 97 -3.13 -4.67 16.18
C GLY A 97 -1.78 -3.99 16.35
N GLN A 98 -1.03 -3.74 15.26
CA GLN A 98 0.17 -2.91 15.26
C GLN A 98 -0.17 -1.47 14.86
N THR A 99 0.64 -0.54 15.33
CA THR A 99 0.47 0.91 15.11
C THR A 99 1.60 1.46 14.25
N ALA A 100 1.27 2.41 13.37
CA ALA A 100 2.25 3.05 12.51
C ALA A 100 2.07 4.57 12.48
N LEU A 101 3.19 5.30 12.57
CA LEU A 101 3.25 6.73 12.35
C LEU A 101 3.87 7.01 10.97
N VAL A 102 3.15 7.73 10.10
CA VAL A 102 3.66 8.17 8.79
C VAL A 102 3.88 9.68 8.81
N ILE A 103 5.16 10.08 8.88
CA ILE A 103 5.58 11.48 8.84
C ILE A 103 5.73 11.91 7.38
N GLY A 104 5.03 12.98 6.97
CA GLY A 104 4.92 13.38 5.56
C GLY A 104 3.85 12.61 4.80
N GLY A 105 2.83 12.09 5.49
CA GLY A 105 1.80 11.22 4.90
C GLY A 105 0.94 11.88 3.81
N ARG A 106 0.93 13.21 3.66
CA ARG A 106 0.24 13.84 2.52
C ARG A 106 1.11 14.01 1.28
N GLY A 107 2.42 13.78 1.39
CA GLY A 107 3.29 13.59 0.24
C GLY A 107 2.87 12.38 -0.59
N LYS A 108 3.25 12.32 -1.87
CA LYS A 108 2.77 11.26 -2.78
C LYS A 108 3.10 9.85 -2.26
N MET A 109 4.36 9.60 -1.90
CA MET A 109 4.78 8.31 -1.34
C MET A 109 4.31 8.10 0.09
N GLY A 110 4.19 9.17 0.89
CA GLY A 110 3.63 9.09 2.23
C GLY A 110 2.18 8.64 2.23
N ARG A 111 1.37 9.16 1.28
CA ARG A 111 -0.02 8.74 1.09
C ARG A 111 -0.08 7.27 0.70
N TRP A 112 0.73 6.88 -0.28
CA TRP A 112 0.80 5.49 -0.73
C TRP A 112 1.14 4.55 0.44
N PHE A 113 2.13 4.89 1.28
CA PHE A 113 2.48 4.08 2.45
C PHE A 113 1.41 4.09 3.53
N SER A 114 0.72 5.22 3.74
CA SER A 114 -0.39 5.31 4.70
C SER A 114 -1.54 4.37 4.31
N GLU A 115 -1.94 4.40 3.04
CA GLU A 115 -2.97 3.52 2.49
C GLU A 115 -2.51 2.06 2.46
N PHE A 116 -1.25 1.81 2.10
CA PHE A 116 -0.67 0.47 2.10
C PHE A 116 -0.68 -0.14 3.51
N LEU A 117 -0.16 0.55 4.52
CA LEU A 117 -0.13 0.06 5.90
C LEU A 117 -1.53 -0.14 6.48
N ALA A 118 -2.46 0.78 6.23
CA ALA A 118 -3.86 0.61 6.62
C ALA A 118 -4.48 -0.64 5.97
N SER A 119 -4.18 -0.91 4.69
CA SER A 119 -4.63 -2.13 4.01
C SER A 119 -4.00 -3.42 4.55
N GLN A 120 -2.84 -3.32 5.21
CA GLN A 120 -2.17 -4.40 5.94
C GLN A 120 -2.64 -4.49 7.42
N GLY A 121 -3.64 -3.69 7.81
CA GLY A 121 -4.29 -3.72 9.13
C GLY A 121 -3.59 -2.95 10.24
N TYR A 122 -2.61 -2.11 9.92
CA TYR A 122 -2.02 -1.19 10.90
C TYR A 122 -3.03 -0.10 11.28
N ASP A 123 -3.01 0.29 12.55
CA ASP A 123 -3.60 1.56 12.98
C ASP A 123 -2.63 2.71 12.63
N VAL A 124 -2.98 3.46 11.57
CA VAL A 124 -2.08 4.46 10.97
C VAL A 124 -2.44 5.86 11.45
N THR A 125 -1.45 6.55 12.03
CA THR A 125 -1.48 7.99 12.26
C THR A 125 -0.64 8.72 11.22
N VAL A 126 -1.24 9.67 10.52
CA VAL A 126 -0.56 10.55 9.57
C VAL A 126 -0.13 11.83 10.27
N ALA A 127 1.16 12.14 10.23
CA ALA A 127 1.70 13.41 10.69
C ALA A 127 2.15 14.27 9.50
N ASP A 128 1.39 15.32 9.20
CA ASP A 128 1.67 16.20 8.06
C ASP A 128 1.03 17.59 8.23
N PRO A 129 1.77 18.70 8.01
CA PRO A 129 1.23 20.04 8.14
C PRO A 129 0.11 20.35 7.13
N ALA A 130 0.00 19.59 6.03
CA ALA A 130 -1.05 19.76 5.03
C ALA A 130 -2.39 19.08 5.41
N GLY A 131 -2.49 18.48 6.60
CA GLY A 131 -3.73 17.87 7.11
C GLY A 131 -3.74 16.33 7.12
N GLY A 132 -4.86 15.75 7.55
CA GLY A 132 -5.06 14.30 7.63
C GLY A 132 -5.42 13.63 6.30
N ILE A 133 -5.58 12.31 6.35
CA ILE A 133 -6.18 11.49 5.30
C ILE A 133 -7.48 10.91 5.86
N GLU A 134 -8.56 10.97 5.07
CA GLU A 134 -9.86 10.44 5.48
C GLU A 134 -9.75 8.95 5.86
N GLY A 135 -10.30 8.59 7.02
CA GLY A 135 -10.27 7.22 7.55
C GLY A 135 -9.02 6.84 8.33
N LEU A 136 -8.02 7.73 8.47
CA LEU A 136 -6.79 7.49 9.25
C LEU A 136 -6.67 8.47 10.43
N GLY A 137 -5.86 8.10 11.43
CA GLY A 137 -5.45 9.00 12.50
C GLY A 137 -4.65 10.19 11.97
N TYR A 138 -4.67 11.31 12.67
CA TYR A 138 -4.02 12.54 12.22
C TYR A 138 -3.36 13.31 13.36
N ALA A 139 -2.14 13.78 13.11
CA ALA A 139 -1.44 14.77 13.92
C ALA A 139 -0.94 15.92 13.01
N PRO A 140 -1.15 17.20 13.35
CA PRO A 140 -0.61 18.32 12.57
C PRO A 140 0.91 18.36 12.53
N GLU A 141 1.53 17.89 13.61
CA GLU A 141 2.97 17.86 13.80
C GLU A 141 3.36 16.50 14.39
N TRP A 142 4.40 15.88 13.84
CA TRP A 142 4.83 14.55 14.29
C TRP A 142 5.43 14.60 15.70
N ARG A 143 5.88 15.78 16.14
CA ARG A 143 6.45 15.98 17.47
C ARG A 143 5.43 15.84 18.59
N ASP A 144 4.16 16.07 18.27
CA ASP A 144 3.03 15.96 19.20
C ASP A 144 2.33 14.58 19.12
N ALA A 145 2.71 13.78 18.12
CA ALA A 145 2.21 12.41 17.98
C ALA A 145 2.88 11.46 18.97
N SER A 146 2.17 10.39 19.35
CA SER A 146 2.79 9.29 20.10
C SER A 146 3.86 8.62 19.24
N LEU A 147 5.06 8.46 19.81
CA LEU A 147 6.13 7.66 19.23
C LEU A 147 6.14 6.22 19.76
N ASP A 148 5.21 5.87 20.66
CA ASP A 148 4.97 4.50 21.11
C ASP A 148 4.16 3.76 20.05
N CYS A 149 4.83 3.46 18.94
CA CYS A 149 4.28 2.73 17.82
C CYS A 149 5.29 1.70 17.29
N ASP A 150 4.80 0.70 16.58
CA ASP A 150 5.62 -0.39 16.05
C ASP A 150 6.45 0.05 14.84
N LEU A 151 5.95 1.04 14.10
CA LEU A 151 6.54 1.51 12.86
C LEU A 151 6.52 3.04 12.72
N ILE A 152 7.64 3.64 12.34
CA ILE A 152 7.75 5.05 11.99
C ILE A 152 8.29 5.18 10.57
N VAL A 153 7.46 5.73 9.68
CA VAL A 153 7.81 5.97 8.27
C VAL A 153 8.12 7.45 8.06
N VAL A 154 9.34 7.76 7.59
CA VAL A 154 9.77 9.11 7.24
C VAL A 154 9.66 9.31 5.73
N ALA A 155 8.53 9.90 5.30
CA ALA A 155 8.16 10.12 3.90
C ALA A 155 8.20 11.61 3.50
N THR A 156 9.19 12.34 3.99
CA THR A 156 9.35 13.79 3.77
C THR A 156 10.45 14.13 2.75
N PRO A 157 10.50 15.37 2.22
CA PRO A 157 11.63 15.81 1.39
C PRO A 157 12.98 15.65 2.09
N MET A 158 14.04 15.33 1.34
CA MET A 158 15.35 14.90 1.87
C MET A 158 15.91 15.79 2.99
N LYS A 159 15.81 17.12 2.86
CA LYS A 159 16.27 18.05 3.90
C LYS A 159 15.51 17.86 5.22
N ALA A 160 14.18 17.85 5.15
CA ALA A 160 13.33 17.66 6.32
C ALA A 160 13.51 16.25 6.92
N ALA A 161 13.68 15.23 6.07
CA ALA A 161 13.90 13.86 6.52
C ALA A 161 15.15 13.73 7.40
N ASN A 162 16.28 14.35 7.01
CA ASN A 162 17.50 14.31 7.83
C ASN A 162 17.30 14.94 9.21
N ASP A 163 16.64 16.10 9.28
CA ASP A 163 16.35 16.79 10.54
C ASP A 163 15.42 15.94 11.44
N ILE A 164 14.37 15.35 10.85
CA ILE A 164 13.45 14.45 11.55
C ILE A 164 14.18 13.23 12.12
N LEU A 165 15.06 12.59 11.35
CA LEU A 165 15.82 11.42 11.80
C LEU A 165 16.75 11.77 12.98
N GLN A 166 17.39 12.94 12.96
CA GLN A 166 18.21 13.41 14.08
C GLN A 166 17.37 13.66 15.35
N GLU A 167 16.19 14.25 15.21
CA GLU A 167 15.30 14.48 16.35
C GLU A 167 14.69 13.17 16.88
N LEU A 168 14.37 12.21 16.01
CA LEU A 168 13.95 10.87 16.41
C LEU A 168 15.05 10.17 17.22
N ALA A 169 16.32 10.34 16.86
CA ALA A 169 17.45 9.77 17.60
C ALA A 169 17.55 10.28 19.05
N GLN A 170 17.17 11.54 19.29
CA GLN A 170 17.13 12.10 20.65
C GLN A 170 15.99 11.49 21.47
N ARG A 171 14.87 11.15 20.81
CA ARG A 171 13.67 10.60 21.46
C ARG A 171 13.65 9.07 21.58
N LYS A 172 14.51 8.38 20.83
CA LYS A 172 14.75 6.93 20.92
C LYS A 172 13.46 6.09 20.91
N PRO A 173 12.61 6.23 19.88
CA PRO A 173 11.41 5.40 19.77
C PRO A 173 11.79 3.91 19.66
N ARG A 174 10.93 3.05 20.18
CA ARG A 174 11.15 1.59 20.20
C ARG A 174 10.82 0.92 18.87
N GLY A 175 9.89 1.49 18.12
CA GLY A 175 9.47 1.00 16.82
C GLY A 175 10.56 1.02 15.77
N VAL A 176 10.32 0.30 14.67
CA VAL A 176 11.22 0.31 13.51
C VAL A 176 11.04 1.61 12.75
N ILE A 177 12.15 2.32 12.52
CA ILE A 177 12.20 3.56 11.76
C ILE A 177 12.75 3.27 10.38
N PHE A 178 12.09 3.77 9.34
CA PHE A 178 12.70 3.82 8.01
C PHE A 178 12.31 5.06 7.21
N ASP A 179 13.27 5.54 6.41
CA ASP A 179 13.01 6.56 5.39
C ASP A 179 12.68 5.93 4.03
N LEU A 180 12.06 6.74 3.17
CA LEU A 180 11.74 6.40 1.78
C LEU A 180 12.67 7.09 0.76
N GLY A 181 13.81 7.59 1.21
CA GLY A 181 14.70 8.43 0.43
C GLY A 181 15.32 7.70 -0.77
N SER A 182 15.30 8.34 -1.94
CA SER A 182 15.97 7.83 -3.14
C SER A 182 17.50 7.92 -3.07
N LEU A 183 18.02 8.84 -2.24
CA LEU A 183 19.44 9.01 -1.99
C LEU A 183 19.68 8.95 -0.49
N LYS A 184 20.71 8.21 -0.08
CA LYS A 184 21.08 8.07 1.34
C LYS A 184 22.11 9.10 1.78
N THR A 185 22.92 9.63 0.85
CA THR A 185 23.93 10.65 1.15
C THR A 185 23.38 11.86 1.93
N PRO A 186 22.19 12.41 1.58
CA PRO A 186 21.61 13.55 2.32
C PRO A 186 21.07 13.19 3.71
N LEU A 187 20.89 11.91 4.02
CA LEU A 187 20.32 11.43 5.28
C LEU A 187 21.38 10.86 6.22
N ARG A 188 22.67 10.91 5.83
CA ARG A 188 23.76 10.22 6.55
C ARG A 188 23.88 10.62 8.01
N GLU A 189 23.69 11.91 8.32
CA GLU A 189 23.81 12.42 9.68
C GLU A 189 22.67 11.90 10.56
N GLY A 190 21.42 12.02 10.09
CA GLY A 190 20.26 11.48 10.79
C GLY A 190 20.30 9.95 10.95
N ILE A 191 20.71 9.23 9.91
CA ILE A 191 20.89 7.77 9.96
C ILE A 191 21.94 7.41 11.02
N ARG A 192 23.11 8.07 11.00
CA ARG A 192 24.16 7.83 11.98
C ARG A 192 23.68 8.12 13.40
N ALA A 193 22.96 9.22 13.60
CA ALA A 193 22.41 9.57 14.91
C ALA A 193 21.47 8.49 15.45
N LEU A 194 20.60 7.92 14.60
CA LEU A 194 19.72 6.81 14.98
C LEU A 194 20.49 5.55 15.35
N GLN A 195 21.53 5.21 14.58
CA GLN A 195 22.40 4.06 14.87
C GLN A 195 23.13 4.24 16.21
N GLU A 196 23.74 5.40 16.45
CA GLU A 196 24.46 5.72 17.69
C GLU A 196 23.52 5.77 18.91
N ALA A 197 22.27 6.19 18.70
CA ALA A 197 21.24 6.18 19.73
C ALA A 197 20.71 4.77 20.06
N GLY A 198 21.07 3.75 19.26
CA GLY A 198 20.57 2.38 19.40
C GLY A 198 19.14 2.18 18.92
N CYS A 199 18.65 3.05 18.03
CA CYS A 199 17.31 2.92 17.46
C CYS A 199 17.27 1.80 16.42
N ARG A 200 16.10 1.14 16.30
CA ARG A 200 15.88 0.13 15.26
C ARG A 200 15.64 0.83 13.93
N VAL A 201 16.65 0.83 13.06
CA VAL A 201 16.63 1.63 11.83
C VAL A 201 17.03 0.81 10.61
N THR A 202 16.25 0.96 9.54
CA THR A 202 16.59 0.52 8.19
C THR A 202 16.19 1.61 7.21
N SER A 203 16.45 1.41 5.93
CA SER A 203 16.06 2.37 4.92
C SER A 203 15.50 1.67 3.69
N ILE A 204 14.39 2.18 3.18
CA ILE A 204 13.65 1.56 2.08
C ILE A 204 13.75 2.47 0.86
N HIS A 205 14.03 1.89 -0.30
CA HIS A 205 13.90 2.57 -1.58
C HIS A 205 12.91 1.81 -2.48
N PRO A 206 11.65 2.28 -2.53
CA PRO A 206 10.67 1.77 -3.47
C PRO A 206 11.07 2.18 -4.90
N MET A 207 11.39 1.23 -5.78
CA MET A 207 11.68 1.50 -7.20
C MET A 207 10.39 1.59 -8.03
N PHE A 208 9.39 2.28 -7.48
CA PHE A 208 8.09 2.49 -8.09
C PHE A 208 7.48 3.80 -7.61
N GLY A 209 6.60 4.36 -8.44
CA GLY A 209 5.94 5.64 -8.16
C GLY A 209 4.69 5.48 -7.28
N PRO A 210 4.17 6.59 -6.76
CA PRO A 210 2.97 6.63 -5.91
C PRO A 210 1.70 6.18 -6.63
N ASP A 211 1.68 6.21 -7.97
CA ASP A 211 0.56 5.71 -8.78
C ASP A 211 0.61 4.18 -8.96
N THR A 212 1.54 3.50 -8.28
CA THR A 212 1.72 2.05 -8.39
C THR A 212 0.73 1.31 -7.53
N GLU A 213 -0.30 0.75 -8.15
CA GLU A 213 -1.33 -0.02 -7.44
C GLU A 213 -0.96 -1.50 -7.24
N LEU A 214 -0.04 -2.04 -8.05
CA LEU A 214 0.46 -3.42 -7.93
C LEU A 214 1.98 -3.45 -7.88
N LEU A 215 2.49 -4.23 -6.94
CA LEU A 215 3.93 -4.41 -6.73
C LEU A 215 4.54 -5.55 -7.56
N SER A 216 3.76 -6.20 -8.44
CA SER A 216 4.27 -7.28 -9.31
C SER A 216 5.40 -6.77 -10.21
N GLY A 217 6.57 -7.40 -10.13
CA GLY A 217 7.75 -7.01 -10.92
C GLY A 217 8.27 -5.62 -10.54
N ARG A 218 7.90 -5.11 -9.36
CA ARG A 218 8.47 -3.90 -8.78
C ARG A 218 9.50 -4.29 -7.74
N HIS A 219 10.59 -3.53 -7.69
CA HIS A 219 11.64 -3.77 -6.71
C HIS A 219 11.46 -2.85 -5.50
N VAL A 220 11.73 -3.40 -4.33
CA VAL A 220 11.92 -2.64 -3.10
C VAL A 220 13.32 -2.96 -2.61
N ILE A 221 14.16 -1.94 -2.54
CA ILE A 221 15.52 -2.07 -2.01
C ILE A 221 15.46 -1.77 -0.51
N PHE A 222 16.03 -2.65 0.29
CA PHE A 222 16.17 -2.52 1.74
C PHE A 222 17.66 -2.35 2.05
N ILE A 223 18.01 -1.28 2.72
CA ILE A 223 19.40 -1.00 3.05
C ILE A 223 19.59 -1.36 4.51
N ASN A 224 20.49 -2.32 4.76
CA ASN A 224 20.89 -2.66 6.11
C ASN A 224 21.75 -1.54 6.69
N LEU A 225 21.27 -0.95 7.78
CA LEU A 225 21.93 0.13 8.53
C LEU A 225 22.48 -0.39 9.87
N GLY A 226 22.95 -1.63 9.93
CA GLY A 226 23.50 -2.23 11.15
C GLY A 226 22.48 -2.92 12.06
N ASP A 227 21.20 -2.96 11.66
CA ASP A 227 20.14 -3.67 12.38
C ASP A 227 19.40 -4.62 11.41
N GLN A 228 19.74 -5.91 11.47
CA GLN A 228 19.08 -6.93 10.65
C GLN A 228 17.62 -7.15 11.04
N GLN A 229 17.26 -6.97 12.31
CA GLN A 229 15.86 -7.12 12.75
C GLN A 229 14.98 -6.01 12.21
N ALA A 230 15.52 -4.79 12.06
CA ALA A 230 14.83 -3.69 11.40
C ALA A 230 14.61 -3.99 9.90
N VAL A 231 15.62 -4.55 9.22
CA VAL A 231 15.50 -4.98 7.82
C VAL A 231 14.43 -6.06 7.66
N ASP A 232 14.46 -7.10 8.49
CA ASP A 232 13.51 -8.23 8.43
C ASP A 232 12.06 -7.75 8.69
N ALA A 233 11.88 -6.85 9.67
CA ALA A 233 10.59 -6.24 9.95
C ALA A 233 10.07 -5.42 8.75
N ALA A 234 10.93 -4.60 8.15
CA ALA A 234 10.58 -3.83 6.95
C ALA A 234 10.26 -4.75 5.75
N GLN A 235 11.01 -5.84 5.55
CA GLN A 235 10.74 -6.81 4.50
C GLN A 235 9.42 -7.56 4.70
N THR A 236 8.99 -7.76 5.94
CA THR A 236 7.73 -8.42 6.29
C THR A 236 6.53 -7.62 5.80
N LEU A 237 6.62 -6.29 5.78
CA LEU A 237 5.59 -5.42 5.18
C LEU A 237 5.26 -5.82 3.73
N PHE A 238 6.26 -6.29 3.00
CA PHE A 238 6.15 -6.66 1.59
C PHE A 238 6.07 -8.18 1.36
N ALA A 239 6.09 -9.01 2.41
CA ALA A 239 6.18 -10.47 2.28
C ALA A 239 4.95 -11.10 1.62
N SER A 240 3.77 -10.55 1.86
CA SER A 240 2.52 -10.95 1.19
C SER A 240 2.35 -10.33 -0.20
N THR A 241 3.26 -9.44 -0.61
CA THR A 241 3.22 -8.75 -1.92
C THR A 241 4.06 -9.46 -2.98
N MET A 242 3.91 -9.07 -4.24
CA MET A 242 4.76 -9.56 -5.35
C MET A 242 5.97 -8.65 -5.63
N ALA A 243 6.32 -7.77 -4.68
CA ALA A 243 7.52 -6.96 -4.79
C ALA A 243 8.76 -7.86 -4.74
N GLU A 244 9.72 -7.63 -5.63
CA GLU A 244 11.05 -8.20 -5.50
C GLU A 244 11.79 -7.45 -4.40
N ARG A 245 12.09 -8.16 -3.31
CA ARG A 245 12.80 -7.63 -2.14
C ARG A 245 14.29 -7.79 -2.36
N VAL A 246 14.99 -6.68 -2.52
CA VAL A 246 16.43 -6.63 -2.76
C VAL A 246 17.09 -6.05 -1.51
N VAL A 247 18.14 -6.67 -1.00
CA VAL A 247 18.95 -6.17 0.14
C VAL A 247 20.30 -5.74 -0.37
#